data_AF-A0A9X4MD64-F1
#
_entry.id   AF-A0A9X4MD64-F1
#
_cell.length_a   1.000
_cell.length_b   1.000
_cell.length_c   1.000
_cell.angle_alpha   90.00
_cell.angle_beta   90.00
_cell.angle_gamma   90.00
#
_symmetry.space_group_name_H-M   'P 1'
#
loop_
_entity.id
_entity.type
_entity.pdbx_description
1 polymer ?
#
loop_
_entity_poly.entity_id
_entity_poly.type
_entity_poly.pdbx_seq_one_letter_code
_entity_poly.pdbx_strand_id
1 'polypeptide(L)'
;MFEGLSLATIMPIVTMLGLPGLVLIFWYVDQRRLDQEQKNHQASLAASEARHLAEIAEIKALFTQARTDSDKRFEAVVRMYEDNSLLVKGYERLAGDLANIIHLNTQMQTRLAEKIDNNMNCPIVRDGGFGKWALTANG
;
A
#
# COMPACT_ATOMS: atom_id res chain seq x y z
N MET A 1 45.07 8.38 -47.05
CA MET A 1 45.82 8.65 -45.79
C MET A 1 46.46 10.06 -45.74
N PHE A 2 46.07 11.02 -46.58
CA PHE A 2 46.53 12.43 -46.49
C PHE A 2 45.41 13.41 -46.87
N GLU A 3 44.21 13.28 -46.30
CA GLU A 3 43.05 14.12 -46.67
C GLU A 3 43.01 15.49 -45.96
N GLY A 4 44.09 15.90 -45.27
CA GLY A 4 44.16 17.19 -44.57
C GLY A 4 45.39 18.05 -44.87
N LEU A 5 46.40 17.50 -45.54
CA LEU A 5 47.63 18.20 -45.90
C LEU A 5 47.87 17.97 -47.39
N SER A 6 47.71 19.04 -48.18
CA SER A 6 48.03 19.04 -49.59
C SER A 6 49.46 18.57 -49.82
N LEU A 7 49.67 17.74 -50.83
CA LEU A 7 51.00 17.27 -51.23
C LEU A 7 51.96 18.44 -51.53
N ALA A 8 51.39 19.60 -51.91
CA ALA A 8 52.11 20.84 -52.15
C ALA A 8 52.65 21.52 -50.88
N THR A 9 52.05 21.33 -49.71
CA THR A 9 52.56 21.86 -48.43
C THR A 9 53.59 20.93 -47.78
N ILE A 10 53.54 19.63 -48.08
CA ILE A 10 54.46 18.61 -47.53
C ILE A 10 55.86 18.71 -48.17
N MET A 11 55.91 18.91 -49.49
CA MET A 11 57.14 18.97 -50.30
C MET A 11 58.19 20.01 -49.83
N PRO A 12 57.83 21.29 -49.56
CA PRO A 12 58.80 22.30 -49.11
C PRO A 12 59.29 22.07 -47.68
N ILE A 13 58.46 21.49 -46.80
CA ILE A 13 58.83 21.22 -45.39
C ILE A 13 59.86 20.09 -45.33
N VAL A 14 59.69 19.05 -46.16
CA VAL A 14 60.61 17.91 -46.22
C VAL A 14 61.95 18.28 -46.87
N THR A 15 61.94 19.17 -47.87
CA THR A 15 63.19 19.64 -48.51
C THR A 15 63.97 20.64 -47.67
N MET A 16 63.33 21.45 -46.82
CA MET A 16 64.02 22.37 -45.90
C MET A 16 64.51 21.73 -44.60
N LEU A 17 63.76 20.80 -44.00
CA LEU A 17 64.12 20.20 -42.70
C LEU A 17 64.67 18.78 -42.79
N GLY A 18 64.55 18.09 -43.92
CA GLY A 18 64.99 16.69 -44.07
C GLY A 18 64.17 15.70 -43.22
N LEU A 19 64.80 14.60 -42.79
CA LEU A 19 64.20 13.55 -41.93
C LEU A 19 63.43 14.08 -40.70
N PRO A 20 63.91 15.09 -39.95
CA PRO A 20 63.16 15.73 -38.87
C PRO A 20 61.77 16.26 -39.26
N GLY A 21 61.63 16.79 -40.49
CA GLY A 21 60.36 17.32 -41.00
C GLY A 21 59.31 16.22 -41.21
N LEU A 22 59.73 15.03 -41.66
CA LEU A 22 58.84 13.88 -41.81
C LEU A 22 58.31 13.39 -40.46
N VAL A 23 59.14 13.37 -39.42
CA VAL A 23 58.73 12.98 -38.06
C VAL A 23 57.68 13.95 -37.52
N LEU A 24 57.83 15.26 -37.75
CA LEU A 24 56.85 16.26 -37.34
C LEU A 24 55.51 16.12 -38.06
N ILE A 25 55.52 15.84 -39.37
CA ILE A 25 54.28 15.62 -40.13
C ILE A 25 53.57 14.35 -39.65
N PHE A 26 54.33 13.27 -39.43
CA PHE A 26 53.79 12.04 -38.88
C PHE A 26 53.20 12.26 -37.48
N TRP A 27 53.93 12.96 -36.60
CA TRP A 27 53.48 13.32 -35.26
C TRP A 27 52.22 14.19 -35.29
N TYR A 28 52.15 15.19 -36.18
CA TYR A 28 50.96 16.04 -36.32
C TYR A 28 49.72 15.26 -36.79
N VAL A 29 49.89 14.33 -37.75
CA VAL A 29 48.79 13.47 -38.22
C VAL A 29 48.33 12.51 -37.12
N ASP A 30 49.27 11.96 -36.36
CA ASP A 30 48.99 11.04 -35.25
C ASP A 30 48.30 11.76 -34.08
N GLN A 31 48.80 12.93 -33.68
CA GLN A 31 48.20 13.82 -32.69
C GLN A 31 46.75 14.17 -33.05
N ARG A 32 46.49 14.49 -34.31
CA ARG A 32 45.15 14.83 -34.80
C ARG A 32 44.20 13.63 -34.78
N ARG A 33 44.70 12.41 -35.03
CA ARG A 33 43.92 11.18 -34.89
C ARG A 33 43.53 10.94 -33.43
N LEU A 34 44.50 11.06 -32.52
CA LEU A 34 44.28 10.90 -31.08
C LEU A 34 43.25 11.89 -30.53
N ASP A 35 43.33 13.17 -30.93
CA ASP A 35 42.37 14.20 -30.52
C ASP A 35 40.94 13.87 -30.99
N GLN A 36 40.80 13.28 -32.18
CA GLN A 36 39.51 12.91 -32.74
C GLN A 36 38.92 11.69 -32.05
N GLU A 37 39.76 10.71 -31.70
CA GLU A 37 39.35 9.56 -30.90
C GLU A 37 38.91 9.98 -29.48
N GLN A 38 39.63 10.90 -28.84
CA GLN A 38 39.24 11.42 -27.52
C GLN A 38 37.90 12.15 -27.55
N LYS A 39 37.66 12.99 -28.56
CA LYS A 39 36.37 13.68 -28.74
C LYS A 39 35.23 12.70 -28.98
N ASN A 40 35.45 11.68 -29.81
CA ASN A 40 34.45 10.65 -30.07
C ASN A 40 34.18 9.81 -28.81
N HIS A 41 35.22 9.50 -28.04
CA HIS A 41 35.09 8.75 -26.79
C HIS A 41 34.33 9.56 -25.73
N GLN A 42 34.66 10.84 -25.54
CA GLN A 42 33.93 11.72 -24.62
C GLN A 42 32.46 11.90 -25.05
N ALA A 43 32.19 12.07 -26.35
CA ALA A 43 30.83 12.13 -26.85
C ALA A 43 30.06 10.83 -26.61
N SER A 44 30.71 9.67 -26.75
CA SER A 44 30.10 8.36 -26.47
C SER A 44 29.79 8.15 -24.98
N LEU A 45 30.68 8.59 -24.09
CA LEU A 45 30.48 8.53 -22.64
C LEU A 45 29.34 9.45 -22.21
N ALA A 46 29.33 10.71 -22.67
CA ALA A 46 28.26 11.65 -22.37
C ALA A 46 26.89 11.15 -22.87
N ALA A 47 26.85 10.53 -24.05
CA ALA A 47 25.63 9.91 -24.57
C ALA A 47 25.18 8.70 -23.72
N SER A 48 26.11 7.90 -23.21
CA SER A 48 25.80 6.77 -22.32
C SER A 48 25.30 7.24 -20.97
N GLU A 49 25.94 8.25 -20.37
CA GLU A 49 25.53 8.84 -19.09
C GLU A 49 24.13 9.45 -19.18
N ALA A 50 23.82 10.16 -20.28
CA ALA A 50 22.47 10.69 -20.51
C ALA A 50 21.42 9.57 -20.58
N ARG A 51 21.75 8.42 -21.20
CA ARG A 51 20.84 7.26 -21.24
C ARG A 51 20.65 6.66 -19.85
N HIS A 52 21.72 6.44 -19.09
CA HIS A 52 21.64 5.90 -17.74
C HIS A 52 20.85 6.81 -16.79
N LEU A 53 21.00 8.13 -16.91
CA LEU A 53 20.22 9.07 -16.11
C LEU A 53 18.72 8.99 -16.44
N ALA A 54 18.37 8.81 -17.71
CA ALA A 54 16.98 8.62 -18.12
C ALA A 54 16.40 7.29 -17.59
N GLU A 55 17.15 6.19 -17.70
CA GLU A 55 16.76 4.87 -17.18
C GLU A 55 16.57 4.90 -15.66
N ILE A 56 17.50 5.54 -14.93
CA ILE A 56 17.41 5.68 -13.47
C ILE A 56 16.20 6.54 -13.08
N ALA A 57 15.89 7.59 -13.84
CA ALA A 57 14.71 8.42 -13.59
C ALA A 57 13.41 7.62 -13.77
N GLU A 58 13.33 6.78 -14.82
CA GLU A 58 12.19 5.91 -15.06
C GLU A 58 12.02 4.85 -13.96
N ILE A 59 13.10 4.17 -13.58
CA ILE A 59 13.09 3.17 -12.49
C ILE A 59 12.66 3.82 -11.17
N LYS A 60 13.17 5.02 -10.87
CA LYS A 60 12.76 5.77 -9.68
C LYS A 60 11.27 6.10 -9.71
N ALA A 61 10.72 6.50 -10.85
CA ALA A 61 9.30 6.81 -10.98
C ALA A 61 8.41 5.57 -10.78
N LEU A 62 8.81 4.42 -11.34
CA LEU A 62 8.13 3.15 -11.11
C LEU A 62 8.17 2.75 -9.64
N PHE A 63 9.32 2.91 -8.99
CA PHE A 63 9.49 2.55 -7.59
C PHE A 63 8.69 3.47 -6.66
N THR A 64 8.67 4.78 -6.91
CA THR A 64 7.85 5.71 -6.12
C THR A 64 6.37 5.40 -6.28
N GLN A 65 5.90 5.12 -7.51
CA GLN A 65 4.52 4.71 -7.73
C GLN A 65 4.17 3.43 -6.97
N ALA A 66 4.98 2.38 -7.11
CA ALA A 66 4.77 1.11 -6.41
C ALA A 66 4.75 1.28 -4.89
N ARG A 67 5.61 2.16 -4.35
CA ARG A 67 5.62 2.49 -2.92
C ARG A 67 4.32 3.17 -2.50
N THR A 68 3.87 4.19 -3.23
CA THR A 68 2.61 4.89 -2.90
C THR A 68 1.40 3.98 -2.96
N ASP A 69 1.35 3.04 -3.90
CA ASP A 69 0.26 2.08 -4.00
C ASP A 69 0.30 1.05 -2.85
N SER A 70 1.51 0.64 -2.43
CA SER A 70 1.69 -0.20 -1.25
C SER A 70 1.23 0.51 0.02
N ASP A 71 1.56 1.79 0.19
CA ASP A 71 1.19 2.58 1.36
C ASP A 71 -0.34 2.72 1.48
N LYS A 72 -1.04 3.00 0.37
CA LYS A 72 -2.51 3.05 0.32
C LYS A 72 -3.16 1.73 0.70
N ARG A 73 -2.63 0.61 0.19
CA ARG A 73 -3.13 -0.74 0.51
C ARG A 73 -2.93 -1.05 1.98
N PHE A 74 -1.77 -0.69 2.53
CA PHE A 74 -1.47 -0.87 3.94
C PHE A 74 -2.46 -0.08 4.81
N GLU A 75 -2.69 1.20 4.50
CA GLU A 75 -3.66 2.03 5.21
C GLU A 75 -5.08 1.43 5.17
N ALA A 76 -5.51 0.94 4.01
CA ALA A 76 -6.82 0.29 3.88
C ALA A 76 -6.93 -0.98 4.74
N VAL A 77 -5.87 -1.79 4.81
CA VAL A 77 -5.83 -3.00 5.65
C VAL A 77 -5.89 -2.63 7.13
N VAL A 78 -5.15 -1.61 7.56
CA VAL A 78 -5.19 -1.14 8.96
C VAL A 78 -6.60 -0.70 9.33
N ARG A 79 -7.24 0.14 8.49
CA ARG A 79 -8.63 0.57 8.73
C ARG A 79 -9.60 -0.60 8.79
N MET A 80 -9.48 -1.59 7.90
CA MET A 80 -10.31 -2.79 7.95
C MET A 80 -10.18 -3.52 9.29
N TYR A 81 -8.97 -3.64 9.85
CA TYR A 81 -8.78 -4.25 11.16
C TYR A 81 -9.38 -3.42 12.30
N GLU A 82 -9.25 -2.09 12.24
CA GLU A 82 -9.88 -1.18 13.20
C GLU A 82 -11.41 -1.31 13.16
N ASP A 83 -12.01 -1.28 11.98
CA ASP A 83 -13.46 -1.44 11.76
C ASP A 83 -13.96 -2.81 12.22
N ASN A 84 -13.22 -3.88 11.91
CA ASN A 84 -13.55 -5.22 12.39
C ASN A 84 -13.52 -5.30 13.91
N SER A 85 -12.59 -4.61 14.57
CA SER A 85 -12.53 -4.58 16.04
C SER A 85 -13.76 -3.87 16.64
N LEU A 86 -14.24 -2.80 15.99
CA LEU A 86 -15.46 -2.11 16.39
C LEU A 86 -16.70 -2.98 16.19
N LEU A 87 -16.74 -3.72 15.08
CA LEU A 87 -17.81 -4.67 14.81
C LEU A 87 -17.91 -5.74 15.91
N VAL A 88 -16.78 -6.33 16.30
CA VAL A 88 -16.75 -7.33 17.38
C VAL A 88 -17.24 -6.74 18.71
N LYS A 89 -16.77 -5.55 19.08
CA LYS A 89 -17.25 -4.85 20.29
C LYS A 89 -18.74 -4.55 20.24
N GLY A 90 -19.26 -4.20 19.05
CA GLY A 90 -20.69 -3.99 18.83
C GLY A 90 -21.50 -5.27 19.06
N TYR A 91 -21.04 -6.40 18.52
CA TYR A 91 -21.67 -7.70 18.75
C TYR A 91 -21.61 -8.15 20.21
N GLU A 92 -20.49 -7.93 20.88
CA GLU A 92 -20.35 -8.23 22.32
C GLU A 92 -21.38 -7.46 23.14
N ARG A 93 -21.53 -6.16 22.88
CA ARG A 93 -22.54 -5.32 23.54
C ARG A 93 -23.96 -5.80 23.25
N LEU A 94 -24.27 -6.10 21.99
CA LEU A 94 -25.59 -6.59 21.59
C LEU A 94 -25.92 -7.92 22.26
N ALA A 95 -24.94 -8.83 22.36
CA ALA A 95 -25.11 -10.10 23.06
C ALA A 95 -25.36 -9.88 24.57
N GLY A 96 -24.65 -8.95 25.20
CA GLY A 96 -24.87 -8.57 26.60
C GLY A 96 -26.27 -7.98 26.84
N ASP A 97 -26.72 -7.06 26.00
CA ASP A 97 -28.06 -6.46 26.08
C ASP A 97 -29.15 -7.53 25.89
N LEU A 98 -28.97 -8.45 24.94
CA LEU A 98 -29.88 -9.57 24.71
C LEU A 98 -29.95 -10.51 25.93
N ALA A 99 -28.80 -10.85 26.53
CA ALA A 99 -28.76 -11.67 27.74
C ALA A 99 -29.52 -11.00 28.91
N ASN A 100 -29.37 -9.67 29.07
CA ASN A 100 -30.09 -8.91 30.08
C ASN A 100 -31.62 -8.97 29.86
N ILE A 101 -32.08 -8.81 28.63
CA ILE A 101 -33.52 -8.90 28.29
C ILE A 101 -34.05 -10.30 28.59
N ILE A 102 -33.30 -11.35 28.24
CA ILE A 102 -33.68 -12.74 28.55
C ILE A 102 -33.79 -12.93 30.06
N HIS A 103 -32.79 -12.51 30.84
CA HIS A 103 -32.84 -12.61 32.30
C HIS A 103 -34.04 -11.87 32.90
N LEU A 104 -34.33 -10.65 32.46
CA LEU A 104 -35.49 -9.88 32.93
C LEU A 104 -36.80 -10.58 32.62
N ASN A 105 -36.95 -11.11 31.39
CA ASN A 105 -38.15 -11.84 30.98
C ASN A 105 -38.31 -13.15 31.76
N THR A 106 -37.23 -13.91 31.94
CA THR A 106 -37.26 -15.14 32.72
C THR A 106 -37.63 -14.86 34.18
N GLN A 107 -37.03 -13.84 34.81
CA GLN A 107 -37.39 -13.46 36.19
C GLN A 107 -38.86 -13.03 36.30
N MET A 108 -39.37 -12.28 35.33
CA MET A 108 -40.78 -11.88 35.30
C MET A 108 -41.70 -13.08 35.14
N GLN A 109 -41.34 -14.03 34.26
CA GLN A 109 -42.09 -15.28 34.07
C GLN A 109 -42.07 -16.16 35.34
N THR A 110 -40.93 -16.29 36.01
CA THR A 110 -40.84 -17.02 37.29
C THR A 110 -41.75 -16.38 38.34
N ARG A 111 -41.71 -15.06 38.49
CA ARG A 111 -42.61 -14.34 39.42
C ARG A 111 -44.08 -14.50 39.05
N LEU A 112 -44.39 -14.56 37.76
CA LEU A 112 -45.75 -14.77 37.29
C LEU A 112 -46.22 -16.19 37.61
N ALA A 113 -45.39 -17.20 37.38
CA ALA A 113 -45.66 -18.59 37.75
C ALA A 113 -45.88 -18.73 39.27
N GLU A 114 -44.99 -18.16 40.09
CA GLU A 114 -45.14 -18.15 41.55
C GLU A 114 -46.45 -17.49 42.00
N LYS A 115 -46.85 -16.37 41.38
CA LYS A 115 -48.13 -15.71 41.68
C LYS A 115 -49.33 -16.58 41.30
N ILE A 116 -49.26 -17.30 40.17
CA ILE A 116 -50.31 -18.24 39.76
C ILE A 116 -50.40 -19.39 40.77
N ASP A 117 -49.29 -20.00 41.13
CA ASP A 117 -49.25 -21.12 42.09
C ASP A 117 -49.75 -20.70 43.47
N ASN A 118 -49.33 -19.52 43.96
CA ASN A 118 -49.83 -18.97 45.22
C ASN A 118 -51.33 -18.64 45.16
N ASN A 119 -51.85 -18.22 43.99
CA ASN A 119 -53.28 -17.98 43.81
C ASN A 119 -54.08 -19.29 43.80
N MET A 120 -53.52 -20.37 43.25
CA MET A 120 -54.12 -21.71 43.27
C MET A 120 -54.20 -22.34 44.67
N ASN A 121 -53.35 -21.88 45.60
CA ASN A 121 -53.44 -22.26 47.01
C ASN A 121 -54.56 -21.52 47.76
N CYS A 122 -55.16 -20.47 47.19
CA CYS A 122 -56.33 -19.81 47.76
C CYS A 122 -57.58 -20.67 47.55
N PRO A 123 -58.31 -21.10 48.61
CA PRO A 123 -59.48 -21.97 48.48
C PRO A 123 -60.58 -21.38 47.58
N ILE A 124 -60.73 -20.05 47.58
CA ILE A 124 -61.74 -19.33 46.78
C ILE A 124 -61.48 -19.48 45.28
N VAL A 125 -60.22 -19.49 44.85
CA VAL A 125 -59.83 -19.58 43.44
C VAL A 125 -59.74 -21.04 42.99
N ARG A 126 -59.28 -21.95 43.87
CA ARG A 126 -59.21 -23.40 43.61
C ARG A 126 -60.58 -24.05 43.38
N ASP A 127 -61.59 -23.61 44.12
CA ASP A 127 -62.96 -24.13 44.00
C ASP A 127 -63.83 -23.38 42.96
N GLY A 128 -63.20 -22.55 42.12
CA GLY A 128 -63.83 -21.95 40.94
C GLY A 128 -64.53 -20.60 41.14
N GLY A 129 -64.25 -19.86 42.22
CA GLY A 129 -64.59 -18.42 42.37
C GLY A 129 -66.07 -18.04 42.30
N PHE A 130 -66.58 -17.46 43.39
CA PHE A 130 -67.95 -16.91 43.58
C PHE A 130 -69.15 -17.88 43.52
N GLY A 131 -69.13 -18.94 42.71
CA GLY A 131 -70.28 -19.85 42.60
C GLY A 131 -70.58 -20.67 43.86
N LYS A 132 -69.53 -21.09 44.59
CA LYS A 132 -69.64 -21.95 45.78
C LYS A 132 -69.76 -21.19 47.11
N TRP A 133 -69.12 -20.02 47.23
CA TRP A 133 -69.14 -19.22 48.46
C TRP A 133 -70.50 -18.54 48.69
N ALA A 134 -71.22 -18.20 47.61
CA ALA A 134 -72.58 -17.66 47.69
C ALA A 134 -73.62 -18.68 48.21
N LEU A 135 -73.35 -19.99 48.09
CA LEU A 135 -74.24 -21.05 48.56
C LEU A 135 -74.02 -21.44 50.03
N THR A 136 -72.96 -20.95 50.67
CA THR A 136 -72.61 -21.29 52.06
C THR A 136 -72.81 -20.12 53.04
N ALA A 137 -73.07 -18.91 52.54
CA ALA A 137 -73.32 -17.72 53.37
C ALA A 137 -74.82 -17.50 53.73
N ASN A 138 -75.72 -18.32 53.19
CA ASN A 138 -77.17 -18.31 53.47
C ASN A 138 -77.64 -19.67 54.02
N GLY A 139 -76.98 -20.17 55.07
CA GLY A 139 -77.35 -21.36 55.83
C GLY A 139 -77.09 -21.15 57.30
#